data_AF-F4BWE3-F1
#
_entry.id   AF-F4BWE3-F1
#
_cell.length_a   1.000
_cell.length_b   1.000
_cell.length_c   1.000
_cell.angle_alpha   90.00
_cell.angle_beta   90.00
_cell.angle_gamma   90.00
#
_symmetry.space_group_name_H-M   'P 1'
#
loop_
_entity.id
_entity.type
_entity.pdbx_description
1 polymer ?
#
loop_
_entity_poly.entity_id
_entity_poly.type
_entity_poly.pdbx_seq_one_letter_code
_entity_poly.pdbx_strand_id
1 'polypeptide(L)'
;MALSPAEEQYSEICINPIALQKRLIQELLNLREERQQLLAKLRDLSSTPEPDRDLVASVNGALDLKGDISKQAGVPFEVSAKMLEMDLTIQILEQRISAMEEKKRTSHGRATAHRIKRLEELLKDYGGSQAFKQLQSDLGLSPSQFTRLVKCLDKRCFEIQRCPGAQRGEKMLILK
;
A
#
# COMPACT_ATOMS: atom_id res chain seq x y z
N MET A 1 -10.72 -53.33 1.36
CA MET A 1 -9.87 -52.58 0.40
C MET A 1 -9.18 -51.51 1.20
N ALA A 2 -7.86 -51.59 1.26
CA ALA A 2 -7.01 -50.69 2.04
C ALA A 2 -6.95 -49.31 1.37
N LEU A 3 -7.03 -48.27 2.19
CA LEU A 3 -6.83 -46.88 1.75
C LEU A 3 -5.34 -46.68 1.42
N SER A 4 -5.11 -46.01 0.29
CA SER A 4 -3.80 -45.75 -0.31
C SER A 4 -2.99 -44.72 0.51
N PRO A 5 -1.66 -44.88 0.68
CA PRO A 5 -0.85 -44.07 1.60
C PRO A 5 -0.42 -42.69 1.04
N ALA A 6 -1.24 -42.08 0.18
CA ALA A 6 -0.88 -40.86 -0.56
C ALA A 6 -1.39 -39.54 0.07
N GLU A 7 -2.06 -39.59 1.24
CA GLU A 7 -2.76 -38.41 1.80
C GLU A 7 -2.05 -37.74 3.01
N GLU A 8 -0.83 -38.13 3.38
CA GLU A 8 -0.18 -37.65 4.62
C GLU A 8 1.07 -36.76 4.46
N GLN A 9 1.28 -36.07 3.33
CA GLN A 9 2.49 -35.23 3.18
C GLN A 9 2.27 -33.80 2.64
N TYR A 10 1.16 -33.18 3.02
CA TYR A 10 1.10 -31.71 3.06
C TYR A 10 0.94 -31.25 4.50
N SER A 11 1.97 -31.51 5.30
CA SER A 11 2.15 -30.80 6.56
C SER A 11 2.18 -29.31 6.24
N GLU A 12 1.16 -28.60 6.73
CA GLU A 12 1.13 -27.14 6.78
C GLU A 12 2.47 -26.67 7.35
N ILE A 13 3.33 -26.11 6.50
CA ILE A 13 4.52 -25.40 6.95
C ILE A 13 3.97 -24.14 7.61
N CYS A 14 3.70 -24.21 8.91
CA CYS A 14 3.40 -23.05 9.74
C CYS A 14 4.66 -22.19 9.82
N ILE A 15 4.96 -21.43 8.76
CA ILE A 15 5.99 -20.40 8.78
C ILE A 15 5.51 -19.36 9.79
N ASN A 16 6.17 -19.31 10.94
CA ASN A 16 5.86 -18.34 11.98
C ASN A 16 5.88 -16.92 11.35
N PRO A 17 4.75 -16.20 11.33
CA PRO A 17 4.64 -14.93 10.61
C PRO A 17 5.63 -13.88 11.12
N ILE A 18 6.03 -13.99 12.40
CA ILE A 18 7.01 -13.10 13.02
C ILE A 18 8.43 -13.44 12.53
N ALA A 19 8.75 -14.72 12.32
CA ALA A 19 10.04 -15.13 11.78
C ALA A 19 10.20 -14.71 10.32
N LEU A 20 9.12 -14.83 9.52
CA LEU A 20 9.08 -14.35 8.14
C LEU A 20 9.26 -12.83 8.07
N GLN A 21 8.55 -12.09 8.94
CA GLN A 21 8.66 -10.63 8.99
C GLN A 21 10.09 -10.17 9.34
N LYS A 22 10.74 -10.81 10.32
CA LYS A 22 12.13 -10.50 10.68
C LYS A 22 13.09 -10.77 9.53
N ARG A 23 12.91 -11.87 8.80
CA ARG A 23 13.72 -12.20 7.61
C ARG A 23 13.57 -11.15 6.52
N LEU A 24 12.34 -10.75 6.20
CA LEU A 24 12.08 -9.74 5.17
C LEU A 24 12.65 -8.37 5.54
N ILE A 25 12.59 -7.99 6.82
CA ILE A 25 13.23 -6.74 7.29
C ILE A 25 14.75 -6.82 7.11
N GLN A 26 15.36 -7.95 7.43
CA GLN A 26 16.81 -8.14 7.25
C GLN A 26 17.21 -8.06 5.78
N GLU A 27 16.45 -8.70 4.88
CA GLU A 27 16.69 -8.64 3.43
C GLU A 27 16.55 -7.20 2.90
N LEU A 28 15.55 -6.43 3.37
CA LEU A 28 15.40 -5.02 3.00
C LEU A 28 16.56 -4.14 3.46
N LEU A 29 17.13 -4.41 4.64
CA LEU A 29 18.30 -3.67 5.12
C LEU A 29 19.53 -3.98 4.28
N ASN A 30 19.78 -5.25 3.97
CA ASN A 30 20.91 -5.67 3.13
C ASN A 30 20.82 -5.04 1.72
N LEU A 31 19.64 -5.06 1.11
CA LEU A 31 19.42 -4.46 -0.21
C LEU A 31 19.62 -2.94 -0.22
N ARG A 32 19.27 -2.26 0.87
CA ARG A 32 19.54 -0.82 1.00
C ARG A 32 21.03 -0.52 1.07
N GLU A 33 21.78 -1.34 1.79
CA GLU A 33 23.23 -1.21 1.89
C GLU A 33 23.91 -1.45 0.54
N GLU A 34 23.53 -2.51 -0.17
CA GLU A 34 24.05 -2.81 -1.51
C GLU A 34 23.77 -1.68 -2.50
N ARG A 35 22.53 -1.15 -2.51
CA ARG A 35 22.19 0.02 -3.32
C ARG A 35 23.08 1.22 -2.99
N GLN A 36 23.35 1.46 -1.71
CA GLN A 36 24.19 2.58 -1.29
C GLN A 36 25.65 2.40 -1.73
N GLN A 37 26.17 1.17 -1.68
CA GLN A 37 27.50 0.84 -2.20
C GLN A 37 27.58 1.00 -3.72
N LEU A 38 26.56 0.57 -4.46
CA LEU A 38 26.50 0.76 -5.92
C LEU A 38 26.44 2.23 -6.31
N LEU A 39 25.68 3.04 -5.56
CA LEU A 39 25.62 4.49 -5.77
C LEU A 39 26.97 5.17 -5.49
N ALA A 40 27.72 4.70 -4.47
CA ALA A 40 29.08 5.19 -4.22
C ALA A 40 30.02 4.83 -5.36
N LYS A 41 30.01 3.57 -5.83
CA LYS A 41 30.80 3.14 -7.00
C LYS A 41 30.50 3.94 -8.26
N LEU A 42 29.22 4.24 -8.53
CA LEU A 42 28.83 5.08 -9.67
C LEU A 42 29.35 6.52 -9.52
N ARG A 43 29.34 7.07 -8.31
CA ARG A 43 29.92 8.39 -8.04
C ARG A 43 31.41 8.40 -8.32
N ASP A 44 32.13 7.38 -7.86
CA ASP A 44 33.58 7.25 -8.07
C ASP A 44 33.92 7.10 -9.56
N LEU A 45 33.12 6.32 -10.31
CA LEU A 45 33.23 6.18 -11.76
C LEU A 45 32.84 7.46 -12.52
N SER A 46 31.88 8.24 -12.03
CA SER A 46 31.54 9.55 -12.62
C SER A 46 32.55 10.66 -12.28
N SER A 47 33.48 10.39 -11.36
CA SER A 47 34.54 11.33 -10.96
C SER A 47 35.82 11.16 -11.78
N THR A 48 35.88 10.19 -12.70
CA THR A 48 36.94 10.17 -13.71
C THR A 48 36.66 11.30 -14.70
N PRO A 49 37.56 12.30 -14.84
CA PRO A 49 37.34 13.39 -15.76
C PRO A 49 37.24 12.85 -17.18
N GLU A 50 36.11 13.11 -17.83
CA GLU A 50 35.99 13.07 -19.30
C GLU A 50 37.16 13.88 -19.88
N PRO A 51 37.99 13.31 -20.78
CA PRO A 51 38.99 14.09 -21.46
C PRO A 51 38.29 15.10 -22.35
N ASP A 52 38.53 16.37 -22.02
CA ASP A 52 38.23 17.61 -22.72
C ASP A 52 38.00 17.40 -24.23
N ARG A 53 36.74 17.37 -24.66
CA ARG A 53 36.37 17.47 -26.07
C ARG A 53 36.15 18.93 -26.42
N ASP A 54 37.25 19.67 -26.51
CA ASP A 54 37.35 20.78 -27.44
C ASP A 54 38.82 21.19 -27.60
N LEU A 55 39.40 20.88 -28.76
CA LEU A 55 40.17 21.79 -29.61
C LEU A 55 41.08 21.03 -30.60
N VAL A 56 40.91 21.38 -31.87
CA VAL A 56 41.93 21.49 -32.93
C VAL A 56 42.00 20.38 -34.01
N ALA A 57 41.80 20.88 -35.24
CA ALA A 57 42.35 20.46 -36.53
C ALA A 57 41.72 19.28 -37.28
N SER A 58 40.84 19.69 -38.21
CA SER A 58 40.91 19.25 -39.60
C SER A 58 42.35 19.03 -40.08
N VAL A 59 42.77 17.79 -40.28
CA VAL A 59 43.65 17.37 -41.38
C VAL A 59 43.30 15.93 -41.77
N ASN A 60 43.06 15.76 -43.06
CA ASN A 60 42.84 14.52 -43.78
C ASN A 60 43.76 13.36 -43.33
N GLY A 61 43.14 12.23 -43.00
CA GLY A 61 43.81 10.96 -42.85
C GLY A 61 42.78 9.86 -42.82
N ALA A 62 42.63 9.14 -43.92
CA ALA A 62 41.77 7.98 -44.03
C ALA A 62 42.13 6.96 -42.94
N LEU A 63 41.30 6.87 -41.90
CA LEU A 63 41.29 5.76 -40.97
C LEU A 63 40.10 4.87 -41.32
N ASP A 64 40.47 3.70 -41.81
CA ASP A 64 39.62 2.58 -42.20
C ASP A 64 38.77 2.11 -41.01
N LEU A 65 37.60 2.73 -40.82
CA LEU A 65 36.58 2.32 -39.85
C LEU A 65 35.67 1.23 -40.45
N LYS A 66 36.28 0.19 -41.00
CA LYS A 66 35.58 -0.98 -41.57
C LYS A 66 36.07 -2.29 -40.98
N GLY A 67 36.12 -2.35 -39.66
CA GLY A 67 36.24 -3.58 -38.89
C GLY A 67 35.56 -3.35 -37.55
N ASP A 68 34.64 -4.24 -37.17
CA ASP A 68 34.11 -4.37 -35.81
C ASP A 68 32.87 -3.56 -35.36
N ILE A 69 32.03 -3.03 -36.27
CA ILE A 69 30.63 -2.67 -35.92
C ILE A 69 29.67 -3.88 -36.10
N SER A 70 30.20 -5.08 -36.37
CA SER A 70 29.39 -6.22 -36.86
C SER A 70 28.98 -7.26 -35.81
N LYS A 71 29.00 -6.98 -34.50
CA LYS A 71 28.55 -8.00 -33.49
C LYS A 71 27.71 -7.54 -32.29
N GLN A 72 27.21 -6.30 -32.23
CA GLN A 72 26.30 -5.88 -31.13
C GLN A 72 25.06 -5.08 -31.58
N ALA A 73 24.66 -5.18 -32.84
CA ALA A 73 23.51 -4.43 -33.37
C ALA A 73 22.11 -5.00 -32.97
N GLY A 74 22.05 -6.07 -32.16
CA GLY A 74 20.78 -6.73 -31.82
C GLY A 74 20.14 -6.29 -30.48
N VAL A 75 20.90 -5.70 -29.56
CA VAL A 75 20.48 -5.55 -28.16
C VAL A 75 19.88 -4.18 -27.80
N PRO A 76 20.35 -3.01 -28.30
CA PRO A 76 19.86 -1.72 -27.80
C PRO A 76 18.42 -1.40 -28.24
N PHE A 77 17.98 -1.91 -29.40
CA PHE A 77 16.62 -1.71 -29.90
C PHE A 77 15.60 -2.56 -29.13
N GLU A 78 15.95 -3.81 -28.80
CA GLU A 78 15.06 -4.73 -28.09
C GLU A 78 14.89 -4.35 -26.61
N VAL A 79 15.95 -3.86 -25.96
CA VAL A 79 15.89 -3.31 -24.59
C VAL A 79 15.04 -2.03 -24.55
N SER A 80 15.17 -1.15 -25.55
CA SER A 80 14.35 0.07 -25.64
C SER A 80 12.87 -0.24 -25.86
N ALA A 81 12.56 -1.24 -26.69
CA ALA A 81 11.17 -1.68 -26.91
C ALA A 81 10.54 -2.26 -25.63
N LYS A 82 11.28 -3.11 -24.90
CA LYS A 82 10.82 -3.67 -23.62
C LYS A 82 10.64 -2.60 -22.54
N MET A 83 11.49 -1.58 -22.51
CA MET A 83 11.35 -0.45 -21.60
C MET A 83 10.06 0.34 -21.87
N LEU A 84 9.74 0.62 -23.14
CA LEU A 84 8.48 1.26 -23.51
C LEU A 84 7.25 0.41 -23.16
N GLU A 85 7.33 -0.91 -23.35
CA GLU A 85 6.26 -1.83 -22.94
C GLU A 85 6.07 -1.83 -21.43
N MET A 86 7.16 -1.84 -20.67
CA MET A 86 7.12 -1.71 -19.21
C MET A 86 6.48 -0.39 -18.77
N ASP A 87 6.86 0.74 -19.36
CA ASP A 87 6.28 2.05 -19.02
C ASP A 87 4.76 2.09 -19.28
N LEU A 88 4.30 1.49 -20.38
CA LEU A 88 2.87 1.33 -20.67
C LEU A 88 2.18 0.45 -19.63
N THR A 89 2.79 -0.68 -19.24
CA THR A 89 2.22 -1.54 -18.20
C THR A 89 2.14 -0.84 -16.84
N ILE A 90 3.16 -0.05 -16.48
CA ILE A 90 3.19 0.74 -15.25
C ILE A 90 2.03 1.75 -15.26
N GLN A 91 1.86 2.51 -16.34
CA GLN A 91 0.75 3.47 -16.46
C GLN A 91 -0.62 2.78 -16.35
N ILE A 92 -0.81 1.63 -16.99
CA ILE A 92 -2.07 0.87 -16.90
C ILE A 92 -2.32 0.41 -15.46
N LEU A 93 -1.28 -0.05 -14.76
CA LEU A 93 -1.40 -0.47 -13.37
C LEU A 93 -1.71 0.70 -12.44
N GLU A 94 -1.05 1.86 -12.61
CA GLU A 94 -1.32 3.08 -11.85
C GLU A 94 -2.77 3.56 -12.03
N GLN A 95 -3.28 3.53 -13.26
CA GLN A 95 -4.69 3.87 -13.54
C GLN A 95 -5.66 2.91 -12.87
N ARG A 96 -5.37 1.60 -12.90
CA ARG A 96 -6.20 0.58 -12.24
C ARG A 96 -6.18 0.73 -10.72
N ILE A 97 -5.02 0.99 -10.13
CA ILE A 97 -4.87 1.24 -8.69
C ILE A 97 -5.70 2.47 -8.30
N SER A 98 -5.56 3.57 -9.04
CA SER A 98 -6.31 4.81 -8.81
C SER A 98 -7.82 4.59 -8.87
N ALA A 99 -8.32 3.89 -9.89
CA ALA A 99 -9.74 3.55 -10.02
C ALA A 99 -10.24 2.64 -8.89
N MET A 100 -9.41 1.71 -8.41
CA MET A 100 -9.74 0.88 -7.26
C MET A 100 -9.80 1.68 -5.96
N GLU A 101 -8.86 2.61 -5.75
CA GLU A 101 -8.86 3.50 -4.59
C GLU A 101 -10.10 4.39 -4.56
N GLU A 102 -10.50 4.94 -5.70
CA GLU A 102 -11.67 5.80 -5.82
C GLU A 102 -12.98 5.04 -5.55
N LYS A 103 -13.09 3.80 -6.06
CA LYS A 103 -14.20 2.88 -5.73
C LYS A 103 -14.20 2.49 -4.24
N LYS A 104 -13.04 2.32 -3.61
CA LYS A 104 -12.94 2.06 -2.16
C LYS A 104 -13.37 3.28 -1.34
N ARG A 105 -12.96 4.50 -1.73
CA ARG A 105 -13.36 5.74 -1.06
C ARG A 105 -14.88 5.96 -1.12
N THR A 106 -15.48 5.79 -2.30
CA THR A 106 -16.94 5.95 -2.50
C THR A 106 -17.77 4.86 -1.82
N SER A 107 -17.27 3.63 -1.69
CA SER A 107 -17.95 2.55 -0.95
C SER A 107 -17.84 2.73 0.57
N HIS A 108 -16.68 3.13 1.09
CA HIS A 108 -16.48 3.38 2.52
C HIS A 108 -17.30 4.58 3.03
N GLY A 109 -17.43 5.64 2.24
CA GLY A 109 -18.29 6.78 2.56
C GLY A 109 -19.77 6.37 2.68
N ARG A 110 -20.27 5.58 1.72
CA ARG A 110 -21.66 5.08 1.71
C ARG A 110 -21.96 4.15 2.89
N ALA A 111 -21.04 3.24 3.21
CA ALA A 111 -21.21 2.32 4.34
C ALA A 111 -21.25 3.07 5.69
N THR A 112 -20.43 4.11 5.85
CA THR A 112 -20.41 4.94 7.06
C THR A 112 -21.69 5.74 7.19
N ALA A 113 -22.15 6.40 6.10
CA ALA A 113 -23.41 7.13 6.10
C ALA A 113 -24.61 6.24 6.44
N HIS A 114 -24.65 5.02 5.90
CA HIS A 114 -25.69 4.04 6.24
C HIS A 114 -25.66 3.66 7.73
N ARG A 115 -24.47 3.44 8.30
CA ARG A 115 -24.32 3.15 9.74
C ARG A 115 -24.76 4.31 10.62
N ILE A 116 -24.48 5.56 10.23
CA ILE A 116 -24.94 6.75 10.96
C ILE A 116 -26.47 6.85 10.91
N LYS A 117 -27.08 6.64 9.73
CA LYS A 117 -28.55 6.62 9.61
C LYS A 117 -29.18 5.53 10.49
N ARG A 118 -28.60 4.32 10.48
CA ARG A 118 -29.09 3.23 11.33
C ARG A 118 -28.93 3.54 12.82
N LEU A 119 -27.84 4.20 13.21
CA LEU A 119 -27.63 4.65 14.58
C LEU A 119 -28.67 5.69 15.00
N GLU A 120 -29.03 6.61 14.12
CA GLU A 120 -30.09 7.61 14.36
C GLU A 120 -31.46 6.95 14.55
N GLU A 121 -31.81 5.97 13.71
CA GLU A 121 -33.04 5.18 13.86
C GLU A 121 -33.09 4.46 15.22
N LEU A 122 -32.02 3.76 15.60
CA LEU A 122 -31.95 3.08 16.90
C LEU A 122 -32.12 4.07 18.07
N LEU A 123 -31.49 5.24 18.00
CA LEU A 123 -31.65 6.24 19.05
C LEU A 123 -33.09 6.76 19.13
N LYS A 124 -33.79 6.93 18.01
CA LYS A 124 -35.21 7.29 18.00
C LYS A 124 -36.06 6.20 18.65
N ASP A 125 -35.78 4.93 18.36
CA ASP A 125 -36.47 3.79 18.95
C ASP A 125 -36.26 3.71 20.48
N TYR A 126 -35.08 4.12 20.98
CA TYR A 126 -34.75 4.18 22.41
C TYR A 126 -35.20 5.46 23.13
N GLY A 127 -35.95 6.35 22.47
CA GLY A 127 -36.41 7.60 23.09
C GLY A 127 -35.34 8.70 23.17
N GLY A 128 -34.35 8.65 22.28
CA GLY A 128 -33.37 9.72 22.04
C GLY A 128 -32.02 9.53 22.72
N SER A 129 -31.82 8.52 23.57
CA SER A 129 -30.52 8.28 24.20
C SER A 129 -30.23 6.82 24.49
N GLN A 130 -28.96 6.41 24.38
CA GLN A 130 -28.55 5.04 24.70
C GLN A 130 -27.05 4.93 25.03
N ALA A 131 -26.70 3.92 25.84
CA ALA A 131 -25.33 3.61 26.22
C ALA A 131 -24.49 3.11 25.03
N PHE A 132 -23.21 3.49 25.01
CA PHE A 132 -22.26 3.09 23.97
C PHE A 132 -22.14 1.56 23.85
N LYS A 133 -22.23 0.82 24.96
CA LYS A 133 -22.14 -0.64 24.93
C LYS A 133 -23.33 -1.27 24.23
N GLN A 134 -24.53 -0.77 24.50
CA GLN A 134 -25.75 -1.29 23.87
C GLN A 134 -25.74 -0.99 22.36
N LEU A 135 -25.42 0.26 21.99
CA LEU A 135 -25.30 0.66 20.59
C LEU A 135 -24.21 -0.10 19.81
N GLN A 136 -23.12 -0.49 20.48
CA GLN A 136 -22.10 -1.36 19.89
C GLN A 136 -22.66 -2.74 19.55
N SER A 137 -23.40 -3.34 20.48
CA SER A 137 -24.05 -4.64 20.29
C SER A 137 -25.10 -4.59 19.18
N ASP A 138 -25.98 -3.59 19.19
CA ASP A 138 -27.09 -3.48 18.23
C ASP A 138 -26.60 -3.22 16.80
N LEU A 139 -25.47 -2.52 16.65
CA LEU A 139 -24.83 -2.29 15.35
C LEU A 139 -23.83 -3.40 14.96
N GLY A 140 -23.57 -4.37 15.85
CA GLY A 140 -22.57 -5.42 15.64
C GLY A 140 -21.16 -4.86 15.43
N LEU A 141 -20.80 -3.77 16.11
CA LEU A 141 -19.52 -3.08 15.95
C LEU A 141 -18.59 -3.34 17.12
N SER A 142 -17.30 -3.50 16.81
CA SER A 142 -16.28 -3.53 17.86
C SER A 142 -16.12 -2.13 18.51
N PRO A 143 -15.59 -2.05 19.75
CA PRO A 143 -15.41 -0.77 20.44
C PRO A 143 -14.59 0.26 19.65
N SER A 144 -13.57 -0.20 18.90
CA SER A 144 -12.72 0.67 18.07
C SER A 144 -13.46 1.18 16.84
N GLN A 145 -14.25 0.33 16.17
CA GLN A 145 -15.07 0.71 15.03
C GLN A 145 -16.15 1.71 15.44
N PHE A 146 -16.83 1.45 16.56
CA PHE A 146 -17.83 2.36 17.09
C PHE A 146 -17.23 3.72 17.47
N THR A 147 -16.06 3.72 18.12
CA THR A 147 -15.35 4.97 18.43
C THR A 147 -15.01 5.76 17.17
N ARG A 148 -14.63 5.09 16.08
CA ARG A 148 -14.38 5.74 14.78
C ARG A 148 -15.66 6.29 14.16
N LEU A 149 -16.78 5.56 14.25
CA LEU A 149 -18.10 6.01 13.80
C LEU A 149 -18.53 7.27 14.55
N VAL A 150 -18.42 7.27 15.88
CA VAL A 150 -18.77 8.40 16.75
C VAL A 150 -17.96 9.66 16.41
N LYS A 151 -16.68 9.51 16.04
CA LYS A 151 -15.85 10.65 15.59
C LYS A 151 -16.37 11.30 14.30
N CYS A 152 -17.12 10.57 13.48
CA CYS A 152 -17.70 11.05 12.23
C CYS A 152 -19.12 11.59 12.37
N LEU A 153 -19.73 11.54 13.56
CA LEU A 153 -21.08 12.06 13.78
C LEU A 153 -21.11 13.58 13.75
N ASP A 154 -22.23 14.13 13.27
CA ASP A 154 -22.49 15.57 13.35
C ASP A 154 -22.78 15.97 14.80
N LYS A 155 -21.89 16.77 15.39
CA LYS A 155 -21.99 17.25 16.77
C LYS A 155 -23.14 18.25 16.99
N ARG A 156 -23.77 18.72 15.92
CA ARG A 156 -25.00 19.54 15.98
C ARG A 156 -26.22 18.68 16.35
N CYS A 157 -26.24 17.43 15.88
CA CYS A 157 -27.35 16.49 16.09
C CYS A 157 -27.08 15.50 17.23
N PHE A 158 -25.82 15.18 17.51
CA PHE A 158 -25.46 14.19 18.51
C PHE A 158 -24.65 14.78 19.66
N GLU A 159 -24.97 14.36 20.88
CA GLU A 159 -24.23 14.67 22.10
C GLU A 159 -23.69 13.42 22.75
N ILE A 160 -22.50 13.51 23.33
CA ILE A 160 -21.95 12.44 24.17
C ILE A 160 -21.94 12.94 25.60
N GLN A 161 -22.76 12.33 26.46
CA GLN A 161 -22.76 12.60 27.88
C GLN A 161 -22.17 11.43 28.65
N ARG A 162 -21.62 11.72 29.84
CA ARG A 162 -21.24 10.70 30.81
C ARG A 162 -22.28 10.74 31.91
N CYS A 163 -22.96 9.64 32.17
CA CYS A 163 -23.92 9.58 33.27
C CYS A 163 -23.16 9.49 34.61
N PRO A 164 -23.33 10.47 35.51
CA PRO A 164 -22.81 10.36 36.86
C PRO A 164 -23.76 9.47 37.68
N GLY A 165 -23.48 8.18 37.79
CA GLY A 165 -24.22 7.28 38.71
C GLY A 165 -24.46 5.87 38.20
N ALA A 166 -24.52 5.64 36.88
CA ALA A 166 -24.51 4.29 36.32
C ALA A 166 -23.07 3.75 36.36
N GLN A 167 -22.92 2.43 36.60
CA GLN A 167 -21.65 1.74 36.84
C GLN A 167 -20.46 2.37 36.07
N ARG A 168 -19.65 3.15 36.80
CA ARG A 168 -18.33 3.64 36.35
C ARG A 168 -18.33 4.43 35.01
N GLY A 169 -19.03 5.56 34.94
CA GLY A 169 -18.75 6.59 33.92
C GLY A 169 -19.04 6.16 32.48
N GLU A 170 -20.10 5.36 32.31
CA GLU A 170 -20.58 4.93 31.00
C GLU A 170 -20.92 6.13 30.11
N LYS A 171 -20.50 6.04 28.84
CA LYS A 171 -20.78 7.06 27.83
C LYS A 171 -22.12 6.76 27.18
N MET A 172 -22.97 7.78 27.14
CA MET A 172 -24.24 7.78 26.44
C MET A 172 -24.12 8.60 25.17
N LEU A 173 -24.77 8.13 24.12
CA LEU A 173 -25.03 8.94 22.93
C LEU A 173 -26.46 9.44 23.01
N ILE A 174 -26.64 10.74 22.80
CA ILE A 174 -27.93 11.43 22.86
C ILE A 174 -28.17 12.10 21.52
N LEU A 175 -29.38 11.94 20.98
CA LEU A 175 -29.89 12.69 19.84
C LEU A 175 -30.47 14.01 20.37
N LYS A 176 -29.97 15.13 19.85
CA LYS A 176 -30.42 16.49 20.19
C LYS A 176 -31.69 16.88 19.45
#